data_AF-A0AAV5ZWF4-F1
#
_entry.id   AF-A0AAV5ZWF4-F1
#
_cell.length_a   1.000
_cell.length_b   1.000
_cell.length_c   1.000
_cell.angle_alpha   90.00
_cell.angle_beta   90.00
_cell.angle_gamma   90.00
#
_symmetry.space_group_name_H-M   'P 1'
#
loop_
_entity.id
_entity.type
_entity.pdbx_description
1 polymer ?
#
loop_
_entity_poly.entity_id
_entity_poly.type
_entity_poly.pdbx_seq_one_letter_code
_entity_poly.pdbx_strand_id
1 'polypeptide(L)'
;MIPAEPRFIACRASLQNARIVLFGIPFEGRINLRRGADHGPRELRLASDSIETYSPFLGRDLEDLAIADLGDCELGDGAPREQLARAREEILRFWRPGIRPVVLGGDHTATLPVIEVLAPAIPDLRILQLDAHPDLREEFLGERYNYASAMARVMDVVAPERVFQVGMRTGAREEFQRKVPHLFPAHRIHPVEAVKSLLPELRA
;
A
#
# COMPACT_ATOMS: atom_id res chain seq x y z
N MET A 1 8.21 8.40 13.86
CA MET A 1 7.03 9.01 13.22
C MET A 1 7.17 10.52 13.32
N ILE A 2 7.33 11.16 12.18
CA ILE A 2 7.30 12.62 12.02
C ILE A 2 5.82 13.03 12.03
N PRO A 3 5.35 13.91 12.93
CA PRO A 3 3.94 14.32 12.97
C PRO A 3 3.45 14.90 11.64
N ALA A 4 2.19 14.61 11.29
CA ALA A 4 1.57 15.12 10.07
C ALA A 4 1.44 16.66 10.09
N GLU A 5 1.93 17.31 9.04
CA GLU A 5 1.73 18.74 8.79
C GLU A 5 1.54 19.03 7.28
N PRO A 6 0.31 19.33 6.80
CA PRO A 6 -0.96 19.29 7.54
C PRO A 6 -1.42 17.87 7.87
N ARG A 7 -2.49 17.72 8.64
CA ARG A 7 -3.20 16.43 8.84
C ARG A 7 -4.18 16.15 7.70
N PHE A 8 -4.47 14.88 7.44
CA PHE A 8 -5.56 14.51 6.54
C PHE A 8 -6.93 14.97 7.10
N ILE A 9 -7.84 15.43 6.25
CA ILE A 9 -9.16 15.94 6.64
C ILE A 9 -9.92 14.93 7.51
N ALA A 10 -10.71 15.43 8.48
CA ALA A 10 -11.49 14.64 9.45
C ALA A 10 -10.70 13.67 10.36
N CYS A 11 -9.36 13.63 10.29
CA CYS A 11 -8.55 12.81 11.21
C CYS A 11 -8.38 13.48 12.58
N ARG A 12 -9.42 13.38 13.42
CA ARG A 12 -9.51 14.04 14.74
C ARG A 12 -9.23 13.13 15.93
N ALA A 13 -9.15 11.81 15.73
CA ALA A 13 -9.01 10.86 16.83
C ALA A 13 -7.54 10.66 17.24
N SER A 14 -7.32 10.33 18.52
CA SER A 14 -6.04 9.82 18.99
C SER A 14 -5.85 8.34 18.64
N LEU A 15 -4.60 7.87 18.59
CA LEU A 15 -4.27 6.47 18.32
C LEU A 15 -5.01 5.47 19.24
N GLN A 16 -5.24 5.84 20.50
CA GLN A 16 -5.89 4.99 21.50
C GLN A 16 -7.37 4.76 21.16
N ASN A 17 -8.04 5.80 20.64
CA ASN A 17 -9.47 5.78 20.36
C ASN A 17 -9.80 5.43 18.90
N ALA A 18 -8.79 5.46 18.01
CA ALA A 18 -8.98 5.19 16.60
C ALA A 18 -9.01 3.68 16.28
N ARG A 19 -9.90 3.31 15.34
CA ARG A 19 -9.90 1.98 14.70
C ARG A 19 -9.38 2.02 13.26
N ILE A 20 -9.28 3.21 12.68
CA ILE A 20 -8.64 3.45 11.38
C ILE A 20 -7.43 4.34 11.67
N VAL A 21 -6.27 3.91 11.21
CA VAL A 21 -5.02 4.63 11.44
C VAL A 21 -4.40 4.96 10.10
N LEU A 22 -4.32 6.24 9.80
CA LEU A 22 -3.66 6.80 8.64
C LEU A 22 -2.21 7.14 8.99
N PHE A 23 -1.28 6.78 8.12
CA PHE A 23 0.12 7.18 8.24
C PHE A 23 0.79 7.15 6.87
N GLY A 24 1.87 7.90 6.70
CA GLY A 24 2.64 7.93 5.46
C GLY A 24 3.93 7.11 5.55
N ILE A 25 4.36 6.59 4.40
CA ILE A 25 5.70 6.02 4.20
C ILE A 25 6.28 6.75 2.97
N PRO A 26 6.96 7.89 3.16
CA PRO A 26 7.49 8.73 2.07
C PRO A 26 8.76 8.11 1.47
N PHE A 27 8.66 6.87 1.01
CA PHE A 27 9.78 6.12 0.44
C PHE A 27 9.83 6.31 -1.07
N GLU A 28 10.98 6.74 -1.60
CA GLU A 28 11.28 6.68 -3.03
C GLU A 28 12.65 6.02 -3.24
N GLY A 29 12.64 4.86 -3.90
CA GLY A 29 13.84 4.12 -4.23
C GLY A 29 14.54 4.63 -5.50
N ARG A 30 15.19 3.71 -6.20
CA ARG A 30 15.87 4.02 -7.46
C ARG A 30 14.86 4.15 -8.61
N ILE A 31 14.68 5.39 -9.10
CA ILE A 31 13.74 5.71 -10.19
C ILE A 31 14.49 6.04 -11.50
N ASN A 32 14.01 5.54 -12.64
CA ASN A 32 14.56 5.80 -13.99
C ASN A 32 13.76 6.82 -14.82
N LEU A 33 12.61 7.30 -14.35
CA LEU A 33 11.72 8.18 -15.12
C LEU A 33 11.35 9.47 -14.37
N ARG A 34 10.34 9.43 -13.49
CA ARG A 34 9.82 10.61 -12.77
C ARG A 34 9.89 10.38 -11.27
N ARG A 35 10.53 11.32 -10.58
CA ARG A 35 10.70 11.36 -9.12
C ARG A 35 9.65 12.23 -8.45
N GLY A 36 9.58 12.16 -7.12
CA GLY A 36 8.72 12.94 -6.23
C GLY A 36 7.61 12.11 -5.57
N ALA A 37 7.65 10.78 -5.66
CA ALA A 37 6.65 9.94 -5.02
C ALA A 37 6.70 10.05 -3.49
N ASP A 38 7.87 10.27 -2.92
CA ASP A 38 8.09 10.55 -1.49
C ASP A 38 7.32 11.77 -0.97
N HIS A 39 6.98 12.73 -1.82
CA HIS A 39 6.11 13.86 -1.46
C HIS A 39 4.62 13.49 -1.36
N GLY A 40 4.22 12.33 -1.88
CA GLY A 40 2.85 11.84 -1.96
C GLY A 40 2.06 11.95 -0.65
N PRO A 41 2.60 11.51 0.51
CA PRO A 41 1.89 11.61 1.79
C PRO A 41 1.51 13.05 2.14
N ARG A 42 2.42 14.00 1.98
CA ARG A 42 2.18 15.42 2.26
C ARG A 42 1.15 16.00 1.29
N GLU A 43 1.32 15.76 -0.01
CA GLU A 43 0.44 16.33 -1.04
C GLU A 43 -0.98 15.75 -0.96
N LEU A 44 -1.15 14.48 -0.58
CA LEU A 44 -2.48 13.90 -0.34
C LEU A 44 -3.17 14.51 0.87
N ARG A 45 -2.45 14.82 1.96
CA ARG A 45 -3.02 15.53 3.11
C ARG A 45 -3.44 16.95 2.73
N LEU A 46 -2.61 17.67 1.97
CA LEU A 46 -2.96 19.00 1.45
C LEU A 46 -4.19 18.96 0.56
N ALA A 47 -4.24 18.02 -0.40
CA ALA A 47 -5.37 17.87 -1.30
C ALA A 47 -6.65 17.46 -0.56
N SER A 48 -6.55 16.70 0.54
CA SER A 48 -7.71 16.26 1.31
C SER A 48 -8.54 17.41 1.89
N ASP A 49 -7.91 18.55 2.18
CA ASP A 49 -8.59 19.75 2.68
C ASP A 49 -9.42 20.46 1.60
N SER A 50 -9.23 20.10 0.32
CA SER A 50 -9.94 20.70 -0.81
C SER A 50 -11.27 20.01 -1.18
N ILE A 51 -11.67 18.98 -0.42
CA ILE A 51 -12.87 18.18 -0.68
C ILE A 51 -13.76 18.06 0.56
N GLU A 52 -14.99 17.62 0.36
CA GLU A 52 -15.95 17.41 1.45
C GLU A 52 -15.74 16.05 2.14
N THR A 53 -16.06 15.99 3.44
CA THR A 53 -15.99 14.76 4.25
C THR A 53 -17.18 13.82 4.01
N TYR A 54 -18.31 14.35 3.52
CA TYR A 54 -19.52 13.59 3.22
C TYR A 54 -19.50 12.98 1.81
N SER A 55 -19.79 11.67 1.72
CA SER A 55 -19.95 10.96 0.46
C SER A 55 -21.44 10.70 0.15
N PRO A 56 -22.04 11.38 -0.87
CA PRO A 56 -23.43 11.14 -1.25
C PRO A 56 -23.65 9.74 -1.87
N PHE A 57 -22.62 9.15 -2.47
CA PHE A 57 -22.68 7.79 -3.02
C PHE A 57 -22.83 6.72 -1.93
N LEU A 58 -22.22 6.94 -0.77
CA LEU A 58 -22.24 6.01 0.36
C LEU A 58 -23.26 6.40 1.43
N GLY A 59 -23.75 7.64 1.43
CA GLY A 59 -24.58 8.20 2.49
C GLY A 59 -23.87 8.20 3.84
N ARG A 60 -22.57 8.53 3.86
CA ARG A 60 -21.69 8.43 5.04
C ARG A 60 -20.73 9.62 5.10
N ASP A 61 -20.37 10.02 6.32
CA ASP A 61 -19.40 11.07 6.59
C ASP A 61 -18.12 10.51 7.21
N LEU A 62 -16.96 11.07 6.85
CA LEU A 62 -15.69 10.78 7.55
C LEU A 62 -15.69 11.31 8.98
N GLU A 63 -16.44 12.38 9.28
CA GLU A 63 -16.52 12.95 10.63
C GLU A 63 -17.17 11.99 11.64
N ASP A 64 -17.96 11.02 11.18
CA ASP A 64 -18.56 9.97 12.02
C ASP A 64 -17.55 8.87 12.43
N LEU A 65 -16.33 8.90 11.89
CA LEU A 65 -15.32 7.87 12.09
C LEU A 65 -14.20 8.34 13.02
N ALA A 66 -13.78 7.44 13.92
CA ALA A 66 -12.58 7.64 14.73
C ALA A 66 -11.32 7.26 13.93
N ILE A 67 -10.79 8.25 13.19
CA ILE A 67 -9.56 8.13 12.38
C ILE A 67 -8.43 8.93 13.02
N ALA A 68 -7.26 8.30 13.19
CA ALA A 68 -6.04 8.94 13.63
C ALA A 68 -5.04 9.07 12.48
N ASP A 69 -4.51 10.27 12.24
CA ASP A 69 -3.34 10.48 11.37
C ASP A 69 -2.09 10.59 12.24
N LEU A 70 -1.18 9.63 12.07
CA LEU A 70 0.06 9.55 12.85
C LEU A 70 1.22 10.32 12.22
N GLY A 71 1.04 10.91 11.03
CA GLY A 71 2.15 11.46 10.27
C GLY A 71 2.90 10.41 9.49
N ASP A 72 4.19 10.63 9.29
CA ASP A 72 5.02 9.88 8.35
C ASP A 72 6.08 9.05 9.07
N CYS A 73 6.41 7.89 8.50
CA CYS A 73 7.51 7.08 8.98
C CYS A 73 8.84 7.81 8.82
N GLU A 74 9.67 7.80 9.85
CA GLU A 74 11.01 8.40 9.79
C GLU A 74 11.99 7.40 9.15
N LEU A 75 12.20 7.54 7.85
CA LEU A 75 13.00 6.59 7.08
C LEU A 75 14.51 6.80 7.23
N GLY A 76 14.96 8.05 7.32
CA GLY A 76 16.37 8.43 7.35
C GLY A 76 17.17 8.01 6.11
N ASP A 77 18.48 8.23 6.14
CA ASP A 77 19.37 7.84 5.05
C ASP A 77 19.73 6.34 5.12
N GLY A 78 20.00 5.72 3.97
CA GLY A 78 20.48 4.35 3.91
C GLY A 78 20.05 3.61 2.66
N ALA A 79 20.42 2.34 2.57
CA ALA A 79 19.97 1.49 1.48
C ALA A 79 18.44 1.28 1.56
N PRO A 80 17.76 1.00 0.43
CA PRO A 80 16.32 0.76 0.40
C PRO A 80 15.80 -0.20 1.48
N ARG A 81 16.47 -1.34 1.68
CA ARG A 81 16.07 -2.30 2.73
C ARG A 81 16.14 -1.72 4.14
N GLU A 82 17.14 -0.89 4.44
CA GLU A 82 17.32 -0.30 5.76
C GLU A 82 16.21 0.70 6.06
N GLN A 83 15.86 1.55 5.09
CA GLN A 83 14.76 2.50 5.21
C GLN A 83 13.41 1.79 5.40
N LEU A 84 13.13 0.75 4.61
CA LEU A 84 11.91 -0.06 4.75
C LEU A 84 11.87 -0.79 6.10
N ALA A 85 13.01 -1.27 6.61
CA ALA A 85 13.08 -1.89 7.92
C ALA A 85 12.74 -0.90 9.05
N ARG A 86 13.20 0.35 8.96
CA ARG A 86 12.82 1.39 9.93
C ARG A 86 11.33 1.70 9.87
N ALA A 87 10.74 1.82 8.67
CA ALA A 87 9.29 1.95 8.52
C ALA A 87 8.54 0.80 9.19
N ARG A 88 8.98 -0.45 8.97
CA ARG A 88 8.43 -1.64 9.63
C ARG A 88 8.49 -1.53 11.15
N GLU A 89 9.63 -1.11 11.71
CA GLU A 89 9.80 -0.91 13.15
C GLU A 89 8.87 0.16 13.72
N GLU A 90 8.64 1.25 12.99
CA GLU A 90 7.68 2.27 13.41
C GLU A 90 6.24 1.75 13.40
N ILE A 91 5.85 1.02 12.36
CA ILE A 91 4.53 0.40 12.26
C ILE A 91 4.29 -0.56 13.42
N LEU A 92 5.30 -1.37 13.79
CA LEU A 92 5.20 -2.30 14.93
C LEU A 92 4.94 -1.60 16.27
N ARG A 93 5.33 -0.33 16.45
CA ARG A 93 5.14 0.39 17.72
C ARG A 93 3.68 0.73 18.00
N PHE A 94 2.85 0.90 16.97
CA PHE A 94 1.45 1.29 17.12
C PHE A 94 0.46 0.23 16.64
N TRP A 95 0.89 -0.70 15.79
CA TRP A 95 0.03 -1.73 15.25
C TRP A 95 -0.50 -2.65 16.35
N ARG A 96 -1.80 -2.96 16.27
CA ARG A 96 -2.47 -3.95 17.12
C ARG A 96 -3.64 -4.57 16.36
N PRO A 97 -4.06 -5.79 16.69
CA PRO A 97 -5.28 -6.38 16.14
C PRO A 97 -6.48 -5.46 16.29
N GLY A 98 -7.28 -5.34 15.23
CA GLY A 98 -8.48 -4.49 15.19
C GLY A 98 -8.28 -3.07 14.69
N ILE A 99 -7.03 -2.62 14.48
CA ILE A 99 -6.72 -1.43 13.66
C ILE A 99 -6.82 -1.80 12.17
N ARG A 100 -7.38 -0.88 11.39
CA ARG A 100 -7.31 -0.88 9.92
C ARG A 100 -6.33 0.21 9.47
N PRO A 101 -5.14 -0.16 8.96
CA PRO A 101 -4.19 0.81 8.45
C PRO A 101 -4.64 1.38 7.11
N VAL A 102 -4.46 2.68 6.91
CA VAL A 102 -4.57 3.39 5.63
C VAL A 102 -3.22 4.05 5.40
N VAL A 103 -2.52 3.66 4.34
CA VAL A 103 -1.13 4.06 4.14
C VAL A 103 -1.02 5.01 2.96
N LEU A 104 -0.47 6.19 3.21
CA LEU A 104 -0.08 7.11 2.15
C LEU A 104 1.35 6.75 1.74
N GLY A 105 1.52 6.13 0.58
CA GLY A 105 2.83 5.66 0.14
C GLY A 105 3.67 6.75 -0.53
N GLY A 106 4.93 6.41 -0.79
CA GLY A 106 5.69 6.94 -1.90
C GLY A 106 5.61 5.99 -3.10
N ASP A 107 6.73 5.39 -3.49
CA ASP A 107 6.70 4.33 -4.50
C ASP A 107 6.07 3.02 -3.98
N HIS A 108 5.79 2.11 -4.90
CA HIS A 108 5.05 0.88 -4.59
C HIS A 108 5.74 -0.03 -3.55
N THR A 109 7.05 0.08 -3.40
CA THR A 109 7.86 -0.69 -2.45
C THR A 109 7.49 -0.37 -0.99
N ALA A 110 6.91 0.81 -0.73
CA ALA A 110 6.38 1.20 0.58
C ALA A 110 5.33 0.22 1.13
N THR A 111 4.73 -0.61 0.28
CA THR A 111 3.80 -1.68 0.66
C THR A 111 4.47 -2.75 1.52
N LEU A 112 5.73 -3.09 1.25
CA LEU A 112 6.44 -4.21 1.87
C LEU A 112 6.45 -4.15 3.41
N PRO A 113 6.90 -3.06 4.07
CA PRO A 113 6.96 -3.00 5.54
C PRO A 113 5.59 -3.17 6.19
N VAL A 114 4.51 -2.71 5.53
CA VAL A 114 3.14 -2.90 6.02
C VAL A 114 2.78 -4.38 6.02
N ILE A 115 3.06 -5.08 4.91
CA ILE A 115 2.78 -6.52 4.79
C ILE A 115 3.64 -7.33 5.76
N GLU A 116 4.92 -6.98 5.96
CA GLU A 116 5.80 -7.63 6.94
C GLU A 116 5.31 -7.51 8.40
N VAL A 117 4.47 -6.52 8.71
CA VAL A 117 3.80 -6.40 10.01
C VAL A 117 2.47 -7.15 10.04
N LEU A 118 1.66 -7.03 8.99
CA LEU A 118 0.30 -7.58 8.96
C LEU A 118 0.28 -9.10 8.77
N ALA A 119 1.11 -9.65 7.88
CA ALA A 119 1.03 -11.05 7.47
C ALA A 119 1.20 -12.04 8.65
N PRO A 120 2.15 -11.84 9.60
CA PRO A 120 2.28 -12.75 10.75
C PRO A 120 1.05 -12.77 11.67
N ALA A 121 0.25 -11.71 11.65
CA ALA A 121 -0.91 -11.54 12.52
C ALA A 121 -2.25 -11.88 11.86
N ILE A 122 -2.25 -12.06 10.54
CA ILE A 122 -3.44 -12.38 9.75
C ILE A 122 -3.12 -13.66 8.97
N PRO A 123 -3.35 -14.84 9.57
CA PRO A 123 -2.91 -16.12 9.02
C PRO A 123 -3.39 -16.39 7.59
N ASP A 124 -4.53 -15.84 7.20
CA ASP A 124 -5.12 -15.99 5.85
C ASP A 124 -5.16 -14.66 5.08
N LEU A 125 -4.14 -13.81 5.28
CA LEU A 125 -4.01 -12.56 4.52
C LEU A 125 -3.96 -12.86 3.02
N ARG A 126 -4.90 -12.26 2.29
CA ARG A 126 -4.93 -12.22 0.82
C ARG A 126 -4.65 -10.81 0.34
N ILE A 127 -3.94 -10.69 -0.76
CA ILE A 127 -3.55 -9.41 -1.36
C ILE A 127 -4.29 -9.24 -2.68
N LEU A 128 -4.99 -8.11 -2.82
CA LEU A 128 -5.52 -7.64 -4.11
C LEU A 128 -4.72 -6.41 -4.52
N GLN A 129 -3.91 -6.54 -5.57
CA GLN A 129 -3.19 -5.43 -6.19
C GLN A 129 -3.98 -4.93 -7.41
N LEU A 130 -4.19 -3.61 -7.46
CA LEU A 130 -4.75 -2.93 -8.62
C LEU A 130 -3.65 -2.11 -9.29
N ASP A 131 -3.16 -2.56 -10.45
CA ASP A 131 -2.00 -1.95 -11.09
C ASP A 131 -1.97 -2.18 -12.61
N ALA A 132 -1.29 -1.30 -13.33
CA ALA A 132 -0.95 -1.48 -14.73
C ALA A 132 0.21 -2.46 -14.96
N HIS A 133 1.07 -2.66 -13.95
CA HIS A 133 2.26 -3.52 -14.00
C HIS A 133 2.17 -4.69 -12.99
N PRO A 134 2.79 -5.84 -13.29
CA PRO A 134 2.88 -6.93 -12.32
C PRO A 134 3.81 -6.65 -11.13
N ASP A 135 4.88 -5.87 -11.34
CA ASP A 135 5.95 -5.59 -10.36
C ASP A 135 6.58 -6.87 -9.77
N LEU A 136 6.82 -7.86 -10.64
CA LEU A 136 7.27 -9.21 -10.27
C LEU A 136 8.74 -9.47 -10.57
N ARG A 137 9.51 -8.43 -10.91
CA ARG A 137 10.94 -8.59 -11.23
C ARG A 137 11.73 -8.93 -9.98
N GLU A 138 12.71 -9.81 -10.11
CA GLU A 138 13.59 -10.11 -8.97
C GLU A 138 14.44 -8.88 -8.60
N GLU A 139 14.90 -8.14 -9.61
CA GLU A 139 15.68 -6.93 -9.45
C GLU A 139 15.36 -5.96 -10.58
N PHE A 140 15.43 -4.66 -10.31
CA PHE A 140 15.39 -3.65 -11.34
C PHE A 140 16.42 -2.54 -11.06
N LEU A 141 17.14 -2.13 -12.11
CA LEU A 141 18.22 -1.13 -12.03
C LEU A 141 19.32 -1.46 -11.00
N GLY A 142 19.64 -2.74 -10.78
CA GLY A 142 20.65 -3.12 -9.77
C GLY A 142 20.13 -3.09 -8.33
N GLU A 143 18.82 -2.98 -8.11
CA GLU A 143 18.21 -2.90 -6.78
C GLU A 143 17.04 -3.89 -6.64
N ARG A 144 17.07 -4.69 -5.58
CA ARG A 144 16.08 -5.74 -5.28
C ARG A 144 14.81 -5.16 -4.64
N TYR A 145 14.96 -4.08 -3.87
CA TYR A 145 13.86 -3.33 -3.24
C TYR A 145 13.54 -2.11 -4.10
N ASN A 146 12.95 -2.40 -5.26
CA ASN A 146 12.58 -1.43 -6.27
C ASN A 146 11.07 -1.50 -6.55
N TYR A 147 10.50 -0.39 -7.03
CA TYR A 147 9.08 -0.32 -7.38
C TYR A 147 8.66 -1.40 -8.38
N ALA A 148 9.50 -1.77 -9.35
CA ALA A 148 9.20 -2.84 -10.32
C ALA A 148 9.38 -4.26 -9.77
N SER A 149 9.78 -4.38 -8.51
CA SER A 149 9.98 -5.62 -7.75
C SER A 149 9.08 -5.70 -6.51
N ALA A 150 8.24 -4.69 -6.27
CA ALA A 150 7.52 -4.53 -5.01
C ALA A 150 6.66 -5.76 -4.67
N MET A 151 5.96 -6.31 -5.66
CA MET A 151 5.11 -7.48 -5.45
C MET A 151 5.89 -8.79 -5.40
N ALA A 152 7.06 -8.87 -6.04
CA ALA A 152 8.01 -9.96 -5.79
C ALA A 152 8.46 -9.99 -4.32
N ARG A 153 8.71 -8.82 -3.72
CA ARG A 153 9.07 -8.71 -2.29
C ARG A 153 7.90 -9.02 -1.36
N VAL A 154 6.69 -8.59 -1.70
CA VAL A 154 5.48 -8.97 -0.95
C VAL A 154 5.30 -10.49 -0.95
N MET A 155 5.61 -11.17 -2.06
CA MET A 155 5.55 -12.62 -2.14
C MET A 155 6.66 -13.37 -1.40
N ASP A 156 7.71 -12.70 -0.96
CA ASP A 156 8.68 -13.28 -0.01
C ASP A 156 8.04 -13.46 1.39
N VAL A 157 6.91 -12.79 1.66
CA VAL A 157 6.20 -12.78 2.96
C VAL A 157 4.84 -13.48 2.87
N VAL A 158 4.11 -13.28 1.77
CA VAL A 158 2.77 -13.86 1.53
C VAL A 158 2.85 -14.86 0.40
N ALA A 159 2.29 -16.05 0.61
CA ALA A 159 2.27 -17.10 -0.41
C ALA A 159 1.71 -16.56 -1.75
N PRO A 160 2.38 -16.78 -2.91
CA PRO A 160 1.95 -16.29 -4.21
C PRO A 160 0.49 -16.64 -4.59
N GLU A 161 -0.02 -17.77 -4.10
CA GLU A 161 -1.40 -18.25 -4.30
C GLU A 161 -2.44 -17.38 -3.59
N ARG A 162 -2.02 -16.49 -2.68
CA ARG A 162 -2.89 -15.54 -1.97
C ARG A 162 -2.80 -14.13 -2.54
N VAL A 163 -2.09 -13.96 -3.64
CA VAL A 163 -1.91 -12.67 -4.32
C VAL A 163 -2.71 -12.68 -5.63
N PHE A 164 -3.53 -11.64 -5.80
CA PHE A 164 -4.40 -11.43 -6.95
C PHE A 164 -4.06 -10.07 -7.55
N GLN A 165 -3.62 -10.04 -8.80
CA GLN A 165 -3.23 -8.82 -9.50
C GLN A 165 -4.23 -8.52 -10.60
N VAL A 166 -4.78 -7.31 -10.62
CA VAL A 166 -5.82 -6.90 -11.57
C VAL A 166 -5.42 -5.62 -12.29
N GLY A 167 -5.59 -5.62 -13.62
CA GLY A 167 -5.43 -4.41 -14.44
C GLY A 167 -4.14 -4.34 -15.25
N MET A 168 -3.27 -5.35 -15.12
CA MET A 168 -1.96 -5.34 -15.77
C MET A 168 -2.12 -5.30 -17.29
N ARG A 169 -1.39 -4.39 -17.91
CA ARG A 169 -1.41 -4.13 -19.36
C ARG A 169 -0.05 -3.80 -19.93
N THR A 170 0.99 -3.86 -19.11
CA THR A 170 2.39 -3.61 -19.46
C THR A 170 3.27 -4.36 -18.46
N GLY A 171 4.39 -4.93 -18.91
CA GLY A 171 5.27 -5.77 -18.09
C GLY A 171 6.17 -6.65 -18.96
N ALA A 172 7.19 -7.26 -18.36
CA ALA A 172 8.07 -8.18 -19.09
C ALA A 172 7.36 -9.51 -19.39
N ARG A 173 7.79 -10.20 -20.45
CA ARG A 173 7.19 -11.48 -20.87
C ARG A 173 7.22 -12.50 -19.75
N GLU A 174 8.34 -12.56 -19.03
CA GLU A 174 8.61 -13.50 -17.95
C GLU A 174 7.62 -13.32 -16.80
N GLU A 175 7.22 -12.07 -16.52
CA GLU A 175 6.24 -11.73 -15.48
C GLU A 175 4.84 -12.26 -15.84
N PHE A 176 4.43 -12.16 -17.11
CA PHE A 176 3.13 -12.68 -17.60
C PHE A 176 3.09 -14.21 -17.77
N GLN A 177 4.25 -14.86 -17.86
CA GLN A 177 4.37 -16.32 -18.00
C GLN A 177 4.36 -17.05 -16.65
N ARG A 178 4.43 -16.33 -15.53
CA ARG A 178 4.36 -16.96 -14.20
C ARG A 178 3.00 -17.62 -14.00
N LYS A 179 3.01 -18.78 -13.36
CA LYS A 179 1.77 -19.49 -12.96
C LYS A 179 1.13 -18.88 -11.71
N VAL A 180 1.94 -18.21 -10.89
CA VAL A 180 1.55 -17.48 -9.69
C VAL A 180 2.27 -16.12 -9.68
N PRO A 181 1.66 -15.03 -9.20
CA PRO A 181 0.34 -14.93 -8.56
C PRO A 181 -0.83 -15.02 -9.54
N HIS A 182 -2.07 -14.88 -9.07
CA HIS A 182 -3.26 -14.90 -9.93
C HIS A 182 -3.34 -13.60 -10.75
N LEU A 183 -3.16 -13.70 -12.07
CA LEU A 183 -3.09 -12.55 -12.97
C LEU A 183 -4.40 -12.33 -13.74
N PHE A 184 -4.99 -11.14 -13.60
CA PHE A 184 -6.17 -10.68 -14.33
C PHE A 184 -5.82 -9.47 -15.20
N PRO A 185 -5.15 -9.68 -16.35
CA PRO A 185 -4.69 -8.59 -17.18
C PRO A 185 -5.85 -7.90 -17.92
N ALA A 186 -5.75 -6.59 -18.10
CA ALA A 186 -6.85 -5.75 -18.58
C ALA A 186 -7.30 -6.08 -20.02
N HIS A 187 -6.44 -6.71 -20.82
CA HIS A 187 -6.80 -7.16 -22.18
C HIS A 187 -7.66 -8.43 -22.20
N ARG A 188 -7.75 -9.16 -21.08
CA ARG A 188 -8.58 -10.38 -20.96
C ARG A 188 -9.92 -10.12 -20.28
N ILE A 189 -9.92 -9.27 -19.26
CA ILE A 189 -11.11 -8.96 -18.47
C ILE A 189 -11.04 -7.51 -17.99
N HIS A 190 -12.17 -6.82 -18.02
CA HIS A 190 -12.25 -5.46 -17.50
C HIS A 190 -11.96 -5.47 -15.98
N PRO A 191 -11.12 -4.57 -15.45
CA PRO A 191 -10.70 -4.60 -14.04
C PRO A 191 -11.84 -4.67 -13.02
N VAL A 192 -12.93 -3.94 -13.27
CA VAL A 192 -14.12 -3.95 -12.39
C VAL A 192 -14.78 -5.32 -12.36
N GLU A 193 -14.88 -6.00 -13.51
CA GLU A 193 -15.51 -7.33 -13.58
C GLU A 193 -14.60 -8.40 -12.96
N ALA A 194 -13.28 -8.26 -13.12
CA ALA A 194 -12.31 -9.11 -12.43
C ALA A 194 -12.45 -8.99 -10.91
N VAL A 195 -12.46 -7.76 -10.36
CA VAL A 195 -12.65 -7.54 -8.92
C VAL A 195 -13.98 -8.12 -8.44
N LYS A 196 -15.09 -7.88 -9.15
CA LYS A 196 -16.39 -8.46 -8.81
C LYS A 196 -16.36 -9.98 -8.75
N SER A 197 -15.69 -10.63 -9.70
CA SER A 197 -15.55 -12.10 -9.73
C SER A 197 -14.72 -12.65 -8.58
N LEU A 198 -13.77 -11.86 -8.06
CA LEU A 198 -12.88 -12.22 -6.94
C LEU A 198 -13.51 -11.99 -5.56
N LEU A 199 -14.48 -11.08 -5.44
CA LEU A 199 -15.07 -10.70 -4.14
C LEU A 199 -15.57 -11.89 -3.29
N PRO A 200 -16.22 -12.94 -3.85
CA PRO A 200 -16.64 -14.09 -3.06
C PRO A 200 -15.46 -14.84 -2.42
N GLU A 201 -14.36 -15.01 -3.15
CA GLU A 201 -13.15 -15.69 -2.69
C GLU A 201 -12.38 -14.84 -1.68
N LEU A 202 -12.25 -13.53 -1.92
CA LEU A 202 -11.52 -12.63 -1.03
C LEU A 202 -12.22 -12.41 0.32
N ARG A 203 -13.53 -12.64 0.40
CA ARG A 203 -14.34 -12.50 1.62
C ARG A 203 -14.44 -13.78 2.46
N ALA A 204 -14.08 -14.93 1.91
CA ALA A 204 -14.21 -16.24 2.54
C ALA A 204 -13.10 -16.50 3.56
#